data_AF-A0A3N1GTQ8-F1
#
_entry.id   AF-A0A3N1GTQ8-F1
#
_cell.length_a   1.000
_cell.length_b   1.000
_cell.length_c   1.000
_cell.angle_alpha   90.00
_cell.angle_beta   90.00
_cell.angle_gamma   90.00
#
_symmetry.space_group_name_H-M   'P 1'
#
loop_
_entity.id
_entity.type
_entity.pdbx_description
1 polymer ?
#
loop_
_entity_poly.entity_id
_entity_poly.type
_entity_poly.pdbx_seq_one_letter_code
_entity_poly.pdbx_strand_id
1 'polypeptide(L)'
;MRSLLCARPSGRASGAGDQDELRVPGAVGSGQMVPRFSLVTIQGSSTPGFTLPAMSVIDLGLVADERDSPAEKVRPRLRFGVFRRVLGAAAAALCVLSLTGSALPESHGPRDLWSVAFEGNGNTFTVGPDMVYVQGGPDHKLTAYGARDGAVRWTTTKLGEEALIAVDSGVVLVRAAEETAADNNDSGIREVSGETIATDAVTGRELWRRPGEASAAGGGRVLFIEWNEDHTTIRTMHVIRLNDGTPLWSQPGGGATTWRTGDTLAATDRLATISSRGQVRIRDMTSGRVVATAMVPWVSRDEEGDSSNIVHLDGHTMYVENVKQGEGNMSAYDTETMRRKWRLAERSYGGRFYPCGALLCIDQPEGVSGFDRNTGARLWRISGSPIGTPLSHGGVLVASDDGGSQHSVIDTATGKRLGDTGSGTLVGNPFAREKALYVLTPVFQPRGHMAVNKIEDTGRVVLRGAIGPIDQTTCQNGGELLFCVTPDGRLAVTDVG
;
A
#
# COMPACT_ATOMS: atom_id res chain seq x y z
N MET A 1 -19.34 36.78 48.97
CA MET A 1 -19.42 38.24 48.78
C MET A 1 -18.89 38.51 47.37
N ARG A 2 -19.70 38.94 46.39
CA ARG A 2 -20.28 40.29 46.17
C ARG A 2 -19.21 41.40 46.18
N SER A 3 -19.17 42.39 45.28
CA SER A 3 -19.81 42.58 43.95
C SER A 3 -19.18 43.82 43.24
N LEU A 4 -18.87 43.66 41.95
CA LEU A 4 -19.25 44.51 40.80
C LEU A 4 -19.37 46.07 40.87
N LEU A 5 -18.80 46.69 39.80
CA LEU A 5 -19.32 47.79 38.95
C LEU A 5 -18.94 49.29 39.16
N CYS A 6 -18.56 49.90 38.02
CA CYS A 6 -18.64 51.32 37.58
C CYS A 6 -17.76 52.39 38.29
N ALA A 7 -17.08 53.33 37.60
CA ALA A 7 -17.54 54.10 36.42
C ALA A 7 -16.40 54.71 35.54
N ARG A 8 -16.79 55.20 34.35
CA ARG A 8 -16.06 56.12 33.42
C ARG A 8 -16.31 57.59 33.87
N PRO A 9 -15.53 58.65 33.47
CA PRO A 9 -15.44 59.06 32.05
C PRO A 9 -14.22 59.89 31.54
N SER A 10 -14.19 60.03 30.19
CA SER A 10 -13.77 61.18 29.37
C SER A 10 -12.37 61.84 29.47
N GLY A 11 -11.69 61.93 28.33
CA GLY A 11 -10.61 62.90 28.06
C GLY A 11 -10.02 62.75 26.64
N ARG A 12 -10.34 63.66 25.71
CA ARG A 12 -9.71 63.76 24.37
C ARG A 12 -8.50 64.71 24.44
N ALA A 13 -7.39 64.36 23.79
CA ALA A 13 -6.50 65.34 23.15
C ALA A 13 -5.69 64.68 22.02
N SER A 14 -5.43 65.47 20.97
CA SER A 14 -4.72 65.12 19.73
C SER A 14 -3.20 65.05 19.87
N GLY A 15 -2.56 64.22 19.04
CA GLY A 15 -1.13 64.31 18.72
C GLY A 15 -0.87 63.63 17.38
N ALA A 16 -0.44 64.40 16.37
CA ALA A 16 0.01 63.88 15.07
C ALA A 16 1.52 63.61 15.10
N GLY A 17 1.99 62.65 14.31
CA GLY A 17 3.40 62.32 14.16
C GLY A 17 3.61 61.43 12.93
N ASP A 18 4.57 61.80 12.11
CA ASP A 18 4.82 61.32 10.75
C ASP A 18 4.90 59.79 10.59
N GLN A 19 4.41 59.31 9.43
CA GLN A 19 4.90 58.08 8.82
C GLN A 19 5.82 58.46 7.66
N ASP A 20 7.12 58.23 7.85
CA ASP A 20 8.14 58.53 6.86
C ASP A 20 8.25 57.41 5.81
N GLU A 21 8.50 57.82 4.55
CA GLU A 21 8.43 56.97 3.37
C GLU A 21 9.77 56.27 3.10
N LEU A 22 9.90 54.97 3.39
CA LEU A 22 11.10 54.17 3.08
C LEU A 22 10.86 53.16 1.95
N ARG A 23 11.07 53.63 0.72
CA ARG A 23 11.41 52.80 -0.46
C ARG A 23 12.81 52.18 -0.32
N VAL A 24 13.08 51.11 -1.11
CA VAL A 24 14.36 50.63 -1.71
C VAL A 24 14.49 49.09 -1.61
N PRO A 25 14.98 48.34 -2.63
CA PRO A 25 14.80 48.47 -4.09
C PRO A 25 14.40 47.13 -4.76
N GLY A 26 14.30 47.06 -6.10
CA GLY A 26 14.12 45.81 -6.85
C GLY A 26 15.43 45.19 -7.37
N ALA A 27 15.56 43.86 -7.25
CA ALA A 27 16.66 43.00 -7.73
C ALA A 27 16.27 41.51 -7.50
N VAL A 28 16.56 40.49 -8.33
CA VAL A 28 16.97 40.34 -9.75
C VAL A 28 16.21 39.10 -10.29
N GLY A 29 15.92 39.04 -11.60
CA GLY A 29 15.17 37.90 -12.19
C GLY A 29 16.00 36.62 -12.38
N SER A 30 15.43 35.47 -11.99
CA SER A 30 15.94 34.13 -12.28
C SER A 30 15.31 33.55 -13.55
N GLY A 31 16.08 33.41 -14.61
CA GLY A 31 15.61 32.89 -15.89
C GLY A 31 15.39 31.37 -15.85
N GLN A 32 14.18 30.91 -16.17
CA GLN A 32 13.91 29.50 -16.41
C GLN A 32 14.58 29.05 -17.72
N MET A 33 15.52 28.11 -17.62
CA MET A 33 16.04 27.40 -18.80
C MET A 33 15.00 26.38 -19.28
N VAL A 34 14.44 26.62 -20.46
CA VAL A 34 13.63 25.62 -21.18
C VAL A 34 14.58 24.67 -21.93
N PRO A 35 14.54 23.34 -21.68
CA PRO A 35 15.32 22.39 -22.46
C PRO A 35 14.75 22.30 -23.90
N ARG A 36 15.56 22.72 -24.88
CA ARG A 36 15.27 22.51 -26.30
C ARG A 36 15.38 21.02 -26.64
N PHE A 37 14.26 20.35 -26.85
CA PHE A 37 14.24 19.06 -27.55
C PHE A 37 14.47 19.29 -29.06
N SER A 38 15.66 18.92 -29.54
CA SER A 38 15.94 18.85 -30.97
C SER A 38 15.25 17.62 -31.57
N LEU A 39 14.29 17.83 -32.47
CA LEU A 39 13.79 16.75 -33.33
C LEU A 39 14.93 16.24 -34.23
N VAL A 40 15.28 14.97 -34.08
CA VAL A 40 16.08 14.25 -35.08
C VAL A 40 15.12 13.55 -36.03
N THR A 41 14.87 14.18 -37.18
CA THR A 41 14.12 13.59 -38.29
C THR A 41 14.97 12.53 -38.98
N ILE A 42 14.57 11.26 -38.93
CA ILE A 42 15.14 10.22 -39.81
C ILE A 42 14.15 9.96 -40.95
N GLN A 43 14.56 10.31 -42.17
CA GLN A 43 13.87 9.94 -43.40
C GLN A 43 14.30 8.55 -43.88
N GLY A 44 13.34 7.78 -44.40
CA GLY A 44 13.56 6.52 -45.12
C GLY A 44 12.21 6.00 -45.64
N SER A 45 11.72 6.46 -46.80
CA SER A 45 12.05 5.98 -48.16
C SER A 45 11.22 4.76 -48.60
N SER A 46 10.03 5.08 -49.15
CA SER A 46 9.29 4.44 -50.27
C SER A 46 9.63 3.03 -50.81
N THR A 47 8.54 2.28 -51.03
CA THR A 47 8.20 1.23 -52.05
C THR A 47 8.75 1.45 -53.48
N PRO A 48 8.69 0.51 -54.47
CA PRO A 48 7.79 -0.68 -54.69
C PRO A 48 8.56 -2.02 -54.99
N GLY A 49 8.03 -3.14 -55.53
CA GLY A 49 6.67 -3.63 -55.89
C GLY A 49 6.61 -4.39 -57.24
N PHE A 50 5.61 -5.29 -57.45
CA PHE A 50 5.42 -6.24 -58.60
C PHE A 50 6.48 -7.37 -58.72
N THR A 51 6.26 -8.55 -59.33
CA THR A 51 5.18 -9.08 -60.22
C THR A 51 5.01 -10.61 -60.06
N LEU A 52 3.83 -11.17 -60.37
CA LEU A 52 3.64 -12.61 -60.67
C LEU A 52 4.10 -12.94 -62.10
N PRO A 53 4.29 -14.24 -62.44
CA PRO A 53 3.40 -14.81 -63.45
C PRO A 53 2.81 -16.18 -63.08
N ALA A 54 1.62 -16.44 -63.61
CA ALA A 54 1.02 -17.78 -63.62
C ALA A 54 1.54 -18.61 -64.80
N MET A 55 1.47 -19.93 -64.70
CA MET A 55 1.34 -20.78 -65.88
C MET A 55 0.24 -21.82 -65.66
N SER A 56 -0.72 -21.80 -66.57
CA SER A 56 -1.70 -22.86 -66.83
C SER A 56 -1.03 -24.06 -67.49
N VAL A 57 -1.50 -25.28 -67.20
CA VAL A 57 -1.27 -26.45 -68.03
C VAL A 57 -2.62 -26.97 -68.53
N ILE A 58 -2.66 -27.33 -69.81
CA ILE A 58 -3.87 -27.57 -70.61
C ILE A 58 -4.21 -29.06 -70.67
N ASP A 59 -5.52 -29.31 -70.81
CA ASP A 59 -6.19 -30.58 -71.03
C ASP A 59 -5.80 -31.29 -72.34
N LEU A 60 -5.80 -32.63 -72.34
CA LEU A 60 -5.75 -33.48 -73.53
C LEU A 60 -6.57 -34.75 -73.29
N GLY A 61 -7.86 -34.70 -73.60
CA GLY A 61 -8.66 -35.91 -73.79
C GLY A 61 -8.47 -36.52 -75.18
N LEU A 62 -8.74 -37.82 -75.32
CA LEU A 62 -9.38 -38.37 -76.53
C LEU A 62 -10.08 -39.71 -76.23
N VAL A 63 -10.98 -40.08 -77.14
CA VAL A 63 -11.93 -41.21 -77.05
C VAL A 63 -11.59 -42.27 -78.10
N ALA A 64 -11.55 -43.54 -77.70
CA ALA A 64 -11.79 -44.78 -78.46
C ALA A 64 -11.58 -45.98 -77.49
N ASP A 65 -12.18 -47.16 -77.63
CA ASP A 65 -13.07 -47.67 -78.68
C ASP A 65 -14.09 -48.67 -78.10
N GLU A 66 -15.16 -48.97 -78.84
CA GLU A 66 -16.23 -49.88 -78.44
C GLU A 66 -16.09 -51.25 -79.11
N ARG A 67 -15.70 -52.31 -78.36
CA ARG A 67 -16.07 -53.71 -78.64
C ARG A 67 -15.68 -54.73 -77.56
N ASP A 68 -16.35 -55.88 -77.69
CA ASP A 68 -16.11 -57.19 -77.07
C ASP A 68 -16.34 -57.33 -75.56
N SER A 69 -17.54 -57.85 -75.26
CA SER A 69 -17.93 -58.41 -73.96
C SER A 69 -17.45 -59.86 -73.80
N PRO A 70 -16.70 -60.20 -72.73
CA PRO A 70 -16.58 -61.57 -72.27
C PRO A 70 -17.21 -61.76 -70.87
N ALA A 71 -18.15 -62.71 -70.81
CA ALA A 71 -18.57 -63.50 -69.65
C ALA A 71 -18.67 -62.81 -68.26
N GLU A 72 -19.91 -62.65 -67.81
CA GLU A 72 -20.31 -62.31 -66.45
C GLU A 72 -19.62 -63.20 -65.38
N LYS A 73 -18.63 -62.66 -64.67
CA LYS A 73 -18.13 -63.25 -63.42
C LYS A 73 -18.93 -62.72 -62.23
N VAL A 74 -19.80 -63.57 -61.70
CA VAL A 74 -20.58 -63.32 -60.47
C VAL A 74 -19.62 -62.95 -59.33
N ARG A 75 -19.56 -61.65 -58.99
CA ARG A 75 -18.85 -61.18 -57.80
C ARG A 75 -19.69 -61.47 -56.55
N PRO A 76 -19.14 -62.09 -55.49
CA PRO A 76 -19.89 -62.26 -54.25
C PRO A 76 -20.23 -60.88 -53.66
N ARG A 77 -21.53 -60.60 -53.50
CA ARG A 77 -22.04 -59.37 -52.88
C ARG A 77 -21.74 -59.39 -51.37
N LEU A 78 -20.51 -59.03 -51.01
CA LEU A 78 -20.17 -58.66 -49.63
C LEU A 78 -21.12 -57.55 -49.16
N ARG A 79 -21.62 -57.67 -47.91
CA ARG A 79 -22.67 -56.81 -47.34
C ARG A 79 -22.16 -55.41 -46.96
N PHE A 80 -21.69 -54.64 -47.95
CA PHE A 80 -21.18 -53.27 -47.78
C PHE A 80 -22.16 -52.30 -47.09
N GLY A 81 -23.47 -52.58 -47.12
CA GLY A 81 -24.48 -51.80 -46.41
C GLY A 81 -24.36 -51.82 -44.89
N VAL A 82 -23.86 -52.91 -44.30
CA VAL A 82 -23.61 -52.99 -42.84
C VAL A 82 -22.34 -52.22 -42.49
N PHE A 83 -21.26 -52.44 -43.24
CA PHE A 83 -19.99 -51.71 -43.03
C PHE A 83 -20.16 -50.20 -43.16
N ARG A 84 -20.90 -49.70 -44.17
CA ARG A 84 -21.21 -48.26 -44.28
C ARG A 84 -22.01 -47.71 -43.11
N ARG A 85 -22.96 -48.47 -42.55
CA ARG A 85 -23.74 -48.05 -41.38
C ARG A 85 -22.89 -48.05 -40.10
N VAL A 86 -22.01 -49.04 -39.91
CA VAL A 86 -21.08 -49.09 -38.78
C VAL A 86 -20.04 -47.97 -38.87
N LEU A 87 -19.47 -47.70 -40.05
CA LEU A 87 -18.57 -46.55 -40.28
C LEU A 87 -19.27 -45.21 -40.06
N GLY A 88 -20.51 -45.05 -40.54
CA GLY A 88 -21.31 -43.85 -40.30
C GLY A 88 -21.63 -43.63 -38.83
N ALA A 89 -22.00 -44.69 -38.10
CA ALA A 89 -22.25 -44.63 -36.66
C ALA A 89 -20.97 -44.36 -35.86
N ALA A 90 -19.84 -44.98 -36.23
CA ALA A 90 -18.54 -44.73 -35.60
C ALA A 90 -18.05 -43.30 -35.86
N ALA A 91 -18.20 -42.77 -37.08
CA ALA A 91 -17.88 -41.39 -37.40
C ALA A 91 -18.78 -40.40 -36.64
N ALA A 92 -20.10 -40.66 -36.57
CA ALA A 92 -21.02 -39.85 -35.79
C ALA A 92 -20.67 -39.89 -34.28
N ALA A 93 -20.34 -41.06 -33.73
CA ALA A 93 -19.90 -41.20 -32.34
C ALA A 93 -18.58 -40.47 -32.08
N LEU A 94 -17.62 -40.53 -33.00
CA LEU A 94 -16.36 -39.76 -32.94
C LEU A 94 -16.60 -38.24 -33.01
N CYS A 95 -17.51 -37.77 -33.87
CA CYS A 95 -17.90 -36.37 -33.94
C CYS A 95 -18.62 -35.90 -32.66
N VAL A 96 -19.49 -36.74 -32.07
CA VAL A 96 -20.12 -36.43 -30.78
C VAL A 96 -19.07 -36.40 -29.68
N LEU A 97 -18.17 -37.37 -29.61
CA LEU A 97 -17.09 -37.43 -28.61
C LEU A 97 -16.11 -36.26 -28.72
N SER A 98 -15.78 -35.77 -29.93
CA SER A 98 -14.94 -34.58 -30.09
C SER A 98 -15.70 -33.28 -29.78
N LEU A 99 -17.01 -33.21 -30.05
CA LEU A 99 -17.85 -32.07 -29.67
C LEU A 99 -18.15 -32.01 -28.16
N THR A 100 -18.24 -33.15 -27.46
CA THR A 100 -18.40 -33.21 -26.00
C THR A 100 -17.05 -33.21 -25.24
N GLY A 101 -15.95 -33.54 -25.92
CA GLY A 101 -14.60 -33.56 -25.35
C GLY A 101 -13.93 -32.19 -25.32
N SER A 102 -14.40 -31.23 -26.13
CA SER A 102 -13.99 -29.82 -26.06
C SER A 102 -14.67 -29.11 -24.89
N ALA A 103 -14.26 -29.45 -23.67
CA ALA A 103 -14.34 -28.47 -22.58
C ALA A 103 -13.51 -27.25 -23.01
N LEU A 104 -14.11 -26.05 -22.95
CA LEU A 104 -13.34 -24.81 -23.09
C LEU A 104 -12.22 -24.83 -22.04
N PRO A 105 -10.97 -24.50 -22.40
CA PRO A 105 -9.91 -24.36 -21.41
C PRO A 105 -10.37 -23.36 -20.34
N GLU A 106 -10.41 -23.78 -19.08
CA GLU A 106 -10.63 -22.84 -17.98
C GLU A 106 -9.47 -21.84 -17.99
N SER A 107 -9.80 -20.58 -18.25
CA SER A 107 -8.80 -19.52 -18.21
C SER A 107 -8.47 -19.23 -16.75
N HIS A 108 -7.33 -19.72 -16.28
CA HIS A 108 -6.72 -19.34 -15.00
C HIS A 108 -6.11 -17.92 -15.02
N GLY A 109 -6.57 -17.06 -15.92
CA GLY A 109 -6.18 -15.65 -15.99
C GLY A 109 -7.08 -14.77 -15.10
N PRO A 110 -6.68 -13.52 -14.83
CA PRO A 110 -7.43 -12.61 -14.00
C PRO A 110 -8.87 -12.43 -14.47
N ARG A 111 -9.81 -12.42 -13.54
CA ARG A 111 -11.23 -12.29 -13.82
C ARG A 111 -11.82 -11.11 -13.08
N ASP A 112 -12.22 -10.08 -13.83
CA ASP A 112 -12.99 -8.97 -13.28
C ASP A 112 -14.30 -9.50 -12.68
N LEU A 113 -14.53 -9.19 -11.41
CA LEU A 113 -15.68 -9.67 -10.66
C LEU A 113 -16.81 -8.66 -10.72
N TRP A 114 -16.49 -7.41 -10.38
CA TRP A 114 -17.41 -6.28 -10.31
C TRP A 114 -16.62 -4.97 -10.25
N SER A 115 -17.32 -3.84 -10.41
CA SER A 115 -16.76 -2.52 -10.15
C SER A 115 -17.85 -1.57 -9.66
N VAL A 116 -17.45 -0.55 -8.90
CA VAL A 116 -18.34 0.52 -8.41
C VAL A 116 -17.78 1.89 -8.79
N ALA A 117 -18.62 2.91 -8.93
CA ALA A 117 -18.16 4.29 -9.14
C ALA A 117 -17.26 4.74 -7.97
N PHE A 118 -16.14 5.38 -8.30
CA PHE A 118 -15.14 5.85 -7.34
C PHE A 118 -14.59 7.20 -7.82
N GLU A 119 -15.23 8.27 -7.34
CA GLU A 119 -14.82 9.65 -7.58
C GLU A 119 -13.51 9.90 -6.80
N GLY A 120 -12.38 9.91 -7.49
CA GLY A 120 -11.04 9.86 -6.85
C GLY A 120 -10.67 11.04 -5.94
N ASN A 121 -11.45 12.13 -5.95
CA ASN A 121 -11.28 13.26 -5.04
C ASN A 121 -12.27 13.11 -3.87
N GLY A 122 -11.78 12.72 -2.70
CA GLY A 122 -12.57 12.61 -1.45
C GLY A 122 -13.14 11.22 -1.16
N ASN A 123 -13.11 10.29 -2.10
CA ASN A 123 -13.42 8.89 -1.81
C ASN A 123 -12.19 8.15 -1.27
N THR A 124 -12.39 7.30 -0.26
CA THR A 124 -11.35 6.40 0.27
C THR A 124 -11.87 4.98 0.34
N PHE A 125 -10.99 3.97 0.29
CA PHE A 125 -11.38 2.59 0.51
C PHE A 125 -10.36 1.80 1.33
N THR A 126 -10.86 0.78 2.01
CA THR A 126 -10.05 -0.21 2.72
C THR A 126 -10.65 -1.60 2.54
N VAL A 127 -9.81 -2.63 2.67
CA VAL A 127 -10.13 -4.02 2.33
C VAL A 127 -10.02 -4.88 3.59
N GLY A 128 -11.14 -5.50 3.98
CA GLY A 128 -11.17 -6.61 4.93
C GLY A 128 -11.12 -7.97 4.21
N PRO A 129 -11.15 -9.09 4.95
CA PRO A 129 -11.02 -10.44 4.37
C PRO A 129 -12.07 -10.77 3.29
N ASP A 130 -13.34 -10.48 3.57
CA ASP A 130 -14.47 -10.83 2.69
C ASP A 130 -15.22 -9.59 2.14
N MET A 131 -14.74 -8.39 2.44
CA MET A 131 -15.50 -7.14 2.33
C MET A 131 -14.62 -5.96 1.92
N VAL A 132 -15.17 -5.10 1.05
CA VAL A 132 -14.59 -3.80 0.68
C VAL A 132 -15.42 -2.70 1.31
N TYR A 133 -14.75 -1.76 1.97
CA TYR A 133 -15.39 -0.61 2.60
C TYR A 133 -15.00 0.64 1.83
N VAL A 134 -15.99 1.27 1.18
CA VAL A 134 -15.80 2.50 0.39
C VAL A 134 -16.50 3.63 1.09
N GLN A 135 -15.76 4.67 1.46
CA GLN A 135 -16.31 5.94 1.94
C GLN A 135 -16.35 6.93 0.77
N GLY A 136 -17.46 7.64 0.58
CA GLY A 136 -17.54 8.61 -0.51
C GLY A 136 -18.86 9.36 -0.65
N GLY A 137 -18.87 10.25 -1.66
CA GLY A 137 -20.00 11.12 -2.00
C GLY A 137 -20.26 12.26 -0.99
N PRO A 138 -21.22 13.16 -1.25
CA PRO A 138 -21.43 14.39 -0.48
C PRO A 138 -21.89 14.20 0.97
N ASP A 139 -22.29 12.98 1.34
CA ASP A 139 -22.66 12.60 2.71
C ASP A 139 -21.54 11.80 3.42
N HIS A 140 -20.40 11.57 2.75
CA HIS A 140 -19.30 10.69 3.19
C HIS A 140 -19.82 9.35 3.75
N LYS A 141 -20.70 8.71 2.98
CA LYS A 141 -21.32 7.44 3.38
C LYS A 141 -20.32 6.32 3.26
N LEU A 142 -20.26 5.45 4.26
CA LEU A 142 -19.54 4.20 4.18
C LEU A 142 -20.47 3.12 3.65
N THR A 143 -20.11 2.52 2.52
CA THR A 143 -20.79 1.36 1.96
C THR A 143 -19.87 0.16 1.99
N ALA A 144 -20.39 -0.96 2.46
CA ALA A 144 -19.68 -2.22 2.54
C ALA A 144 -20.19 -3.18 1.45
N TYR A 145 -19.29 -3.58 0.56
CA TYR A 145 -19.54 -4.48 -0.55
C TYR A 145 -18.93 -5.84 -0.26
N GLY A 146 -19.60 -6.94 -0.61
CA GLY A 146 -18.98 -8.26 -0.62
C GLY A 146 -17.81 -8.29 -1.61
N ALA A 147 -16.61 -8.67 -1.16
CA ALA A 147 -15.39 -8.54 -1.96
C ALA A 147 -15.44 -9.34 -3.27
N ARG A 148 -16.16 -10.47 -3.30
CA ARG A 148 -16.26 -11.34 -4.49
C ARG A 148 -17.50 -11.11 -5.36
N ASP A 149 -18.59 -10.57 -4.83
CA ASP A 149 -19.88 -10.45 -5.54
C ASP A 149 -20.34 -9.00 -5.77
N GLY A 150 -19.69 -8.01 -5.16
CA GLY A 150 -20.06 -6.59 -5.29
C GLY A 150 -21.41 -6.26 -4.68
N ALA A 151 -22.02 -7.19 -3.94
CA ALA A 151 -23.32 -6.97 -3.33
C ALA A 151 -23.18 -6.03 -2.13
N VAL A 152 -23.93 -4.93 -2.14
CA VAL A 152 -24.06 -4.04 -0.97
C VAL A 152 -24.61 -4.85 0.20
N ARG A 153 -23.84 -4.96 1.28
CA ARG A 153 -24.27 -5.58 2.53
C ARG A 153 -24.96 -4.55 3.43
N TRP A 154 -24.39 -3.34 3.49
CA TRP A 154 -24.95 -2.20 4.21
C TRP A 154 -24.35 -0.88 3.72
N THR A 155 -25.06 0.21 3.99
CA THR A 155 -24.62 1.60 3.77
C THR A 155 -25.03 2.43 4.99
N THR A 156 -24.11 3.22 5.56
CA THR A 156 -24.44 4.18 6.62
C THR A 156 -25.14 5.41 6.06
N THR A 157 -25.91 6.13 6.89
CA THR A 157 -26.62 7.36 6.47
C THR A 157 -25.71 8.57 6.32
N LYS A 158 -24.77 8.79 7.25
CA LYS A 158 -23.69 9.81 7.21
C LYS A 158 -22.66 9.45 8.29
N LEU A 159 -21.36 9.62 8.02
CA LEU A 159 -20.30 9.36 9.02
C LEU A 159 -19.44 10.58 9.39
N GLY A 160 -19.56 11.69 8.68
CA GLY A 160 -18.72 12.87 8.89
C GLY A 160 -17.62 12.98 7.83
N GLU A 161 -16.98 14.15 7.80
CA GLU A 161 -16.03 14.56 6.78
C GLU A 161 -14.66 13.89 7.02
N GLU A 162 -14.57 12.62 6.57
CA GLU A 162 -13.37 11.92 6.06
C GLU A 162 -12.57 10.93 6.94
N ALA A 163 -11.84 10.08 6.20
CA ALA A 163 -10.83 9.07 6.54
C ALA A 163 -11.22 7.80 7.34
N LEU A 164 -11.40 6.71 6.59
CA LEU A 164 -11.21 5.32 7.06
C LEU A 164 -9.79 5.11 7.64
N ILE A 165 -9.69 4.50 8.82
CA ILE A 165 -8.41 4.24 9.51
C ILE A 165 -7.92 2.81 9.26
N ALA A 166 -8.76 1.82 9.60
CA ALA A 166 -8.39 0.42 9.61
C ALA A 166 -9.63 -0.49 9.69
N VAL A 167 -9.43 -1.75 9.30
CA VAL A 167 -10.32 -2.87 9.61
C VAL A 167 -9.55 -3.90 10.42
N ASP A 168 -9.90 -4.11 11.69
CA ASP A 168 -9.37 -5.20 12.52
C ASP A 168 -10.49 -5.89 13.28
N SER A 169 -10.36 -7.21 13.47
CA SER A 169 -11.24 -8.02 14.35
C SER A 169 -12.76 -7.84 14.13
N GLY A 170 -13.20 -7.49 12.92
CA GLY A 170 -14.62 -7.28 12.59
C GLY A 170 -15.15 -5.87 12.89
N VAL A 171 -14.28 -4.88 13.07
CA VAL A 171 -14.63 -3.47 13.30
C VAL A 171 -13.92 -2.58 12.27
N VAL A 172 -14.66 -1.63 11.70
CA VAL A 172 -14.13 -0.55 10.86
C VAL A 172 -14.02 0.70 11.71
N LEU A 173 -12.84 1.31 11.75
CA LEU A 173 -12.60 2.59 12.42
C LEU A 173 -12.61 3.74 11.42
N VAL A 174 -13.33 4.81 11.76
CA VAL A 174 -13.53 5.98 10.91
C VAL A 174 -13.19 7.23 11.72
N ARG A 175 -12.34 8.12 11.19
CA ARG A 175 -12.08 9.45 11.75
C ARG A 175 -13.33 10.33 11.61
N ALA A 176 -13.47 11.29 12.50
CA ALA A 176 -14.53 12.28 12.46
C ALA A 176 -14.03 13.58 13.10
N ALA A 177 -14.51 14.71 12.58
CA ALA A 177 -14.12 16.06 13.00
C ALA A 177 -12.60 16.28 12.97
N GLU A 178 -12.04 16.49 11.78
CA GLU A 178 -10.62 16.74 11.62
C GLU A 178 -10.25 18.21 11.88
N GLU A 179 -9.12 18.41 12.57
CA GLU A 179 -8.46 19.70 12.74
C GLU A 179 -7.00 19.58 12.27
N THR A 180 -6.51 20.59 11.56
CA THR A 180 -5.11 20.64 11.12
C THR A 180 -4.23 21.35 12.16
N ALA A 181 -3.13 20.71 12.53
CA ALA A 181 -2.13 21.22 13.47
C ALA A 181 -0.72 21.16 12.87
N ALA A 182 0.25 21.86 13.46
CA ALA A 182 1.65 21.65 13.10
C ALA A 182 2.13 20.28 13.62
N ASP A 183 2.84 19.49 12.80
CA ASP A 183 3.54 18.33 13.34
C ASP A 183 4.73 18.80 14.19
N ASN A 184 4.86 18.22 15.37
CA ASN A 184 5.96 18.51 16.29
C ASN A 184 7.20 17.64 15.97
N ASN A 185 7.06 16.63 15.10
CA ASN A 185 8.09 15.67 14.72
C ASN A 185 8.56 15.85 13.26
N ASP A 186 7.73 16.38 12.35
CA ASP A 186 8.10 16.75 10.98
C ASP A 186 7.93 18.28 10.74
N SER A 187 8.31 18.83 9.59
CA SER A 187 7.98 20.20 9.17
C SER A 187 6.59 20.32 8.52
N GLY A 188 5.82 19.22 8.53
CA GLY A 188 4.50 19.11 7.91
C GLY A 188 3.35 19.61 8.78
N ILE A 189 2.17 19.65 8.15
CA ILE A 189 0.87 19.76 8.81
C ILE A 189 0.43 18.34 9.18
N ARG A 190 -0.08 18.18 10.40
CA ARG A 190 -0.69 16.95 10.89
C ARG A 190 -2.21 17.11 10.97
N GLU A 191 -2.89 16.16 10.35
CA GLU A 191 -4.32 15.88 10.53
C GLU A 191 -4.54 15.27 11.93
N VAL A 192 -5.40 15.88 12.76
CA VAL A 192 -5.78 15.38 14.08
C VAL A 192 -7.30 15.18 14.13
N SER A 193 -7.74 13.96 14.44
CA SER A 193 -9.16 13.63 14.56
C SER A 193 -9.67 13.94 15.96
N GLY A 194 -10.66 14.82 16.08
CA GLY A 194 -11.34 15.15 17.32
C GLY A 194 -12.27 14.04 17.83
N GLU A 195 -12.75 13.16 16.95
CA GLU A 195 -13.61 12.03 17.28
C GLU A 195 -13.25 10.78 16.45
N THR A 196 -13.47 9.58 16.99
CA THR A 196 -13.44 8.32 16.22
C THR A 196 -14.74 7.55 16.41
N ILE A 197 -15.23 6.99 15.31
CA ILE A 197 -16.41 6.12 15.24
C ILE A 197 -15.96 4.69 14.95
N ALA A 198 -16.49 3.72 15.71
CA ALA A 198 -16.35 2.30 15.41
C ALA A 198 -17.64 1.74 14.85
N THR A 199 -17.53 1.09 13.69
CA THR A 199 -18.65 0.51 12.96
C THR A 199 -18.46 -1.01 12.88
N ASP A 200 -19.52 -1.75 13.19
CA ASP A 200 -19.60 -3.19 13.00
C ASP A 200 -19.40 -3.53 11.53
N ALA A 201 -18.34 -4.27 11.21
CA ALA A 201 -17.93 -4.49 9.83
C ALA A 201 -18.93 -5.36 9.03
N VAL A 202 -19.76 -6.14 9.73
CA VAL A 202 -20.76 -7.03 9.11
C VAL A 202 -22.11 -6.33 8.92
N THR A 203 -22.50 -5.45 9.84
CA THR A 203 -23.86 -4.87 9.88
C THR A 203 -23.94 -3.36 9.63
N GLY A 204 -22.82 -2.63 9.64
CA GLY A 204 -22.81 -1.18 9.46
C GLY A 204 -23.33 -0.40 10.68
N ARG A 205 -23.53 -1.08 11.81
CA ARG A 205 -24.03 -0.48 13.06
C ARG A 205 -22.89 0.20 13.81
N GLU A 206 -23.11 1.43 14.26
CA GLU A 206 -22.21 2.08 15.22
C GLU A 206 -22.14 1.24 16.51
N LEU A 207 -20.93 0.78 16.84
CA LEU A 207 -20.63 0.04 18.07
C LEU A 207 -20.39 1.01 19.22
N TRP A 208 -19.64 2.08 18.94
CA TRP A 208 -19.33 3.17 19.85
C TRP A 208 -18.75 4.36 19.09
N ARG A 209 -18.74 5.52 19.76
CA ARG A 209 -18.17 6.79 19.32
C ARG A 209 -17.48 7.44 20.51
N ARG A 210 -16.26 7.94 20.32
CA ARG A 210 -15.47 8.56 21.41
C ARG A 210 -14.65 9.75 20.89
N PRO A 211 -14.45 10.79 21.72
CA PRO A 211 -13.49 11.84 21.40
C PRO A 211 -12.06 11.29 21.36
N GLY A 212 -11.21 11.98 20.60
CA GLY A 212 -9.80 11.66 20.41
C GLY A 212 -9.52 10.79 19.18
N GLU A 213 -8.23 10.72 18.87
CA GLU A 213 -7.68 10.07 17.69
C GLU A 213 -7.39 8.58 17.99
N ALA A 214 -7.99 7.67 17.24
CA ALA A 214 -7.60 6.25 17.24
C ALA A 214 -6.28 6.06 16.48
N SER A 215 -5.17 6.35 17.15
CA SER A 215 -3.84 6.34 16.54
C SER A 215 -3.29 4.96 16.19
N ALA A 216 -3.80 3.88 16.80
CA ALA A 216 -3.48 2.50 16.40
C ALA A 216 -4.57 1.51 16.82
N ALA A 217 -4.75 0.44 16.04
CA ALA A 217 -5.71 -0.64 16.33
C ALA A 217 -5.08 -2.03 16.11
N GLY A 218 -5.58 -3.04 16.82
CA GLY A 218 -5.13 -4.43 16.66
C GLY A 218 -5.34 -5.28 17.90
N GLY A 219 -5.49 -6.60 17.72
CA GLY A 219 -5.61 -7.55 18.83
C GLY A 219 -6.86 -7.33 19.70
N GLY A 220 -7.94 -6.79 19.10
CA GLY A 220 -9.16 -6.42 19.82
C GLY A 220 -9.02 -5.17 20.71
N ARG A 221 -7.98 -4.35 20.50
CA ARG A 221 -7.70 -3.12 21.25
C ARG A 221 -7.52 -1.92 20.31
N VAL A 222 -7.74 -0.72 20.83
CA VAL A 222 -7.41 0.55 20.18
C VAL A 222 -6.65 1.44 21.16
N LEU A 223 -5.55 2.04 20.69
CA LEU A 223 -4.84 3.12 21.38
C LEU A 223 -5.45 4.46 20.92
N PHE A 224 -5.98 5.20 21.88
CA PHE A 224 -6.53 6.53 21.70
C PHE A 224 -5.61 7.58 22.28
N ILE A 225 -5.39 8.65 21.53
CA ILE A 225 -4.61 9.80 21.96
C ILE A 225 -5.52 11.04 21.97
N GLU A 226 -5.65 11.64 23.14
CA GLU A 226 -6.27 12.96 23.31
C GLU A 226 -5.13 13.99 23.43
N TRP A 227 -5.09 14.97 22.53
CA TRP A 227 -4.14 16.07 22.57
C TRP A 227 -4.63 17.22 23.47
N ASN A 228 -3.73 18.13 23.84
CA ASN A 228 -4.08 19.44 24.38
C ASN A 228 -4.58 20.36 23.24
N GLU A 229 -5.23 21.48 23.57
CA GLU A 229 -5.83 22.44 22.61
C GLU A 229 -4.84 23.05 21.60
N ASP A 230 -3.53 23.01 21.89
CA ASP A 230 -2.46 23.47 21.00
C ASP A 230 -1.89 22.36 20.09
N HIS A 231 -2.35 21.12 20.29
CA HIS A 231 -1.94 19.89 19.61
C HIS A 231 -0.43 19.58 19.75
N THR A 232 0.29 20.24 20.67
CA THR A 232 1.74 20.04 20.89
C THR A 232 2.07 18.84 21.78
N THR A 233 1.15 18.52 22.69
CA THR A 233 1.38 17.58 23.79
C THR A 233 0.17 16.69 24.02
N ILE A 234 0.46 15.44 24.40
CA ILE A 234 -0.56 14.46 24.74
C ILE A 234 -1.17 14.82 26.10
N ARG A 235 -2.47 15.08 26.11
CA ARG A 235 -3.28 15.32 27.31
C ARG A 235 -3.55 14.00 28.02
N THR A 236 -4.18 13.07 27.30
CA THR A 236 -4.59 11.76 27.81
C THR A 236 -4.30 10.66 26.78
N MET A 237 -4.02 9.46 27.27
CA MET A 237 -3.95 8.25 26.45
C MET A 237 -4.91 7.23 27.03
N HIS A 238 -5.61 6.52 26.16
CA HIS A 238 -6.54 5.47 26.56
C HIS A 238 -6.24 4.23 25.74
N VAL A 239 -6.41 3.06 26.35
CA VAL A 239 -6.56 1.82 25.60
C VAL A 239 -7.93 1.27 25.90
N ILE A 240 -8.69 0.98 24.85
CA ILE A 240 -10.07 0.51 24.93
C ILE A 240 -10.24 -0.80 24.16
N ARG A 241 -11.28 -1.57 24.49
CA ARG A 241 -11.67 -2.76 23.72
C ARG A 241 -12.31 -2.32 22.40
N LEU A 242 -11.81 -2.84 21.28
CA LEU A 242 -12.22 -2.45 19.92
C LEU A 242 -13.72 -2.72 19.66
N ASN A 243 -14.29 -3.77 20.24
CA ASN A 243 -15.66 -4.21 19.91
C ASN A 243 -16.77 -3.46 20.66
N ASP A 244 -16.48 -2.82 21.79
CA ASP A 244 -17.51 -2.14 22.62
C ASP A 244 -17.05 -0.83 23.28
N GLY A 245 -15.83 -0.38 23.00
CA GLY A 245 -15.31 0.91 23.46
C GLY A 245 -14.99 0.95 24.96
N THR A 246 -15.10 -0.17 25.67
CA THR A 246 -14.84 -0.22 27.13
C THR A 246 -13.39 0.13 27.43
N PRO A 247 -13.10 1.11 28.31
CA PRO A 247 -11.75 1.39 28.74
C PRO A 247 -11.10 0.18 29.41
N LEU A 248 -9.91 -0.20 28.94
CA LEU A 248 -8.99 -1.09 29.65
C LEU A 248 -8.17 -0.27 30.64
N TRP A 249 -7.65 0.88 30.22
CA TRP A 249 -7.01 1.86 31.08
C TRP A 249 -7.00 3.26 30.45
N SER A 250 -6.78 4.27 31.29
CA SER A 250 -6.50 5.65 30.91
C SER A 250 -5.30 6.17 31.71
N GLN A 251 -4.45 6.98 31.09
CA GLN A 251 -3.25 7.57 31.68
C GLN A 251 -3.02 8.99 31.16
N PRO A 252 -2.56 9.94 31.99
CA PRO A 252 -2.13 11.24 31.50
C PRO A 252 -0.88 11.12 30.62
N GLY A 253 -0.79 11.93 29.56
CA GLY A 253 0.38 11.94 28.66
C GLY A 253 1.68 12.38 29.34
N GLY A 254 1.58 13.15 30.43
CA GLY A 254 2.72 13.48 31.29
C GLY A 254 3.80 14.34 30.60
N GLY A 255 3.37 15.24 29.70
CA GLY A 255 4.27 16.09 28.91
C GLY A 255 4.95 15.38 27.75
N ALA A 256 4.45 14.23 27.32
CA ALA A 256 4.87 13.60 26.07
C ALA A 256 4.37 14.43 24.86
N THR A 257 5.24 14.64 23.88
CA THR A 257 4.93 15.26 22.59
C THR A 257 4.74 14.21 21.49
N THR A 258 5.22 12.99 21.72
CA THR A 258 5.08 11.88 20.76
C THR A 258 5.01 10.54 21.50
N TRP A 259 4.56 9.51 20.78
CA TRP A 259 4.38 8.16 21.28
C TRP A 259 4.77 7.15 20.19
N ARG A 260 5.12 5.92 20.59
CA ARG A 260 5.42 4.81 19.70
C ARG A 260 4.94 3.48 20.29
N THR A 261 4.51 2.59 19.41
CA THR A 261 4.26 1.16 19.67
C THR A 261 5.10 0.33 18.70
N GLY A 262 5.08 -1.00 18.81
CA GLY A 262 5.51 -1.85 17.70
C GLY A 262 4.60 -1.74 16.47
N ASP A 263 5.02 -2.35 15.36
CA ASP A 263 4.37 -2.32 14.03
C ASP A 263 2.85 -2.54 14.05
N THR A 264 2.34 -3.35 14.97
CA THR A 264 0.90 -3.52 15.20
C THR A 264 0.59 -3.61 16.69
N LEU A 265 -0.59 -3.13 17.11
CA LEU A 265 -1.05 -3.34 18.51
C LEU A 265 -1.25 -4.82 18.85
N ALA A 266 -1.50 -5.68 17.85
CA ALA A 266 -1.65 -7.12 18.04
C ALA A 266 -0.35 -7.80 18.49
N ALA A 267 0.81 -7.25 18.09
CA ALA A 267 2.12 -7.84 18.32
C ALA A 267 2.96 -7.13 19.42
N THR A 268 2.42 -6.10 20.07
CA THR A 268 3.18 -5.27 21.03
C THR A 268 2.56 -5.26 22.43
N ASP A 269 3.42 -5.44 23.44
CA ASP A 269 3.07 -5.33 24.86
C ASP A 269 3.68 -4.07 25.52
N ARG A 270 4.28 -3.18 24.72
CA ARG A 270 4.94 -1.94 25.16
C ARG A 270 4.43 -0.71 24.39
N LEU A 271 4.38 0.42 25.10
CA LEU A 271 4.17 1.77 24.54
C LEU A 271 5.25 2.69 25.09
N ALA A 272 5.96 3.39 24.22
CA ALA A 272 6.86 4.47 24.60
C ALA A 272 6.13 5.81 24.46
N THR A 273 6.25 6.66 25.46
CA THR A 273 5.81 8.07 25.41
C THR A 273 7.02 8.95 25.64
N ILE A 274 7.27 9.91 24.75
CA ILE A 274 8.51 10.70 24.71
C ILE A 274 8.18 12.19 24.76
N SER A 275 8.88 12.95 25.62
CA SER A 275 8.78 14.42 25.67
C SER A 275 9.76 15.12 24.73
N SER A 276 9.54 16.41 24.48
CA SER A 276 10.45 17.29 23.72
C SER A 276 11.89 17.39 24.26
N ARG A 277 12.15 16.84 25.45
CA ARG A 277 13.50 16.77 26.06
C ARG A 277 14.09 15.35 26.06
N GLY A 278 13.47 14.39 25.40
CA GLY A 278 13.92 12.99 25.40
C GLY A 278 13.63 12.23 26.69
N GLN A 279 12.67 12.67 27.52
CA GLN A 279 12.20 11.85 28.63
C GLN A 279 11.29 10.76 28.06
N VAL A 280 11.76 9.52 28.10
CA VAL A 280 11.01 8.34 27.66
C VAL A 280 10.38 7.68 28.89
N ARG A 281 9.09 7.37 28.79
CA ARG A 281 8.42 6.42 29.69
C ARG A 281 7.95 5.22 28.87
N ILE A 282 8.38 4.04 29.27
CA ILE A 282 7.87 2.77 28.75
C ILE A 282 6.70 2.34 29.61
N ARG A 283 5.58 1.98 28.99
CA ARG A 283 4.36 1.49 29.64
C ARG A 283 4.04 0.08 29.17
N ASP A 284 3.51 -0.72 30.09
CA ASP A 284 2.87 -1.99 29.77
C ASP A 284 1.54 -1.72 29.05
N MET A 285 1.31 -2.36 27.91
CA MET A 285 0.16 -2.09 27.04
C MET A 285 -1.15 -2.68 27.59
N THR A 286 -1.10 -3.63 28.52
CA THR A 286 -2.30 -4.25 29.11
C THR A 286 -2.83 -3.48 30.33
N SER A 287 -1.97 -2.84 31.11
CA SER A 287 -2.31 -2.15 32.36
C SER A 287 -2.03 -0.63 32.37
N GLY A 288 -1.31 -0.10 31.38
CA GLY A 288 -0.91 1.31 31.30
C GLY A 288 0.19 1.71 32.30
N ARG A 289 0.60 0.79 33.18
CA ARG A 289 1.61 1.00 34.22
C ARG A 289 2.96 1.32 33.58
N VAL A 290 3.65 2.33 34.10
CA VAL A 290 5.03 2.62 33.72
C VAL A 290 5.93 1.45 34.17
N VAL A 291 6.61 0.83 33.22
CA VAL A 291 7.61 -0.23 33.42
C VAL A 291 8.97 0.42 33.70
N ALA A 292 9.35 1.38 32.86
CA ALA A 292 10.64 2.06 32.93
C ALA A 292 10.54 3.54 32.59
N THR A 293 11.50 4.35 33.03
CA THR A 293 11.62 5.76 32.67
C THR A 293 13.09 6.16 32.64
N ALA A 294 13.50 6.87 31.59
CA ALA A 294 14.86 7.38 31.46
C ALA A 294 14.90 8.65 30.59
N MET A 295 16.04 9.33 30.62
CA MET A 295 16.41 10.31 29.61
C MET A 295 17.24 9.60 28.54
N VAL A 296 16.87 9.75 27.27
CA VAL A 296 17.71 9.36 26.13
C VAL A 296 18.33 10.61 25.50
N PRO A 297 19.44 10.50 24.74
CA PRO A 297 19.92 11.59 23.91
C PRO A 297 18.80 12.08 22.99
N TRP A 298 18.65 13.38 22.91
CA TRP A 298 17.59 14.04 22.14
C TRP A 298 18.18 15.30 21.52
N VAL A 299 18.03 15.46 20.22
CA VAL A 299 18.52 16.62 19.50
C VAL A 299 17.38 17.63 19.43
N SER A 300 17.61 18.84 19.94
CA SER A 300 16.69 19.95 19.70
C SER A 300 16.64 20.24 18.20
N ARG A 301 15.43 20.45 17.67
CA ARG A 301 15.25 20.89 16.29
C ARG A 301 15.97 22.21 16.05
N ASP A 302 16.63 22.34 14.93
CA ASP A 302 17.15 23.60 14.38
C ASP A 302 16.10 24.24 13.46
N GLU A 303 16.27 25.53 13.16
CA GLU A 303 15.39 26.28 12.26
C GLU A 303 15.52 25.82 10.80
N GLU A 304 16.66 25.20 10.45
CA GLU A 304 16.96 24.69 9.11
C GLU A 304 16.35 23.30 8.84
N GLY A 305 15.95 22.57 9.88
CA GLY A 305 15.28 21.26 9.77
C GLY A 305 16.21 20.05 9.65
N ASP A 306 17.52 20.26 9.66
CA ASP A 306 18.58 19.25 9.54
C ASP A 306 18.78 18.38 10.80
N SER A 307 18.03 18.66 11.87
CA SER A 307 18.00 17.87 13.11
C SER A 307 16.66 17.16 13.33
N SER A 308 16.70 15.83 13.48
CA SER A 308 15.52 14.99 13.70
C SER A 308 15.75 13.90 14.75
N ASN A 309 14.65 13.34 15.29
CA ASN A 309 14.71 12.21 16.21
C ASN A 309 13.66 11.17 15.78
N ILE A 310 14.11 9.95 15.47
CA ILE A 310 13.22 8.84 15.09
C ILE A 310 13.27 7.80 16.20
N VAL A 311 12.10 7.37 16.66
CA VAL A 311 11.95 6.32 17.69
C VAL A 311 11.13 5.17 17.11
N HIS A 312 11.60 3.95 17.33
CA HIS A 312 10.95 2.70 16.92
C HIS A 312 10.95 1.70 18.09
N LEU A 313 9.94 0.83 18.14
CA LEU A 313 9.84 -0.27 19.11
C LEU A 313 9.69 -1.61 18.39
N ASP A 314 10.45 -2.59 18.82
CA ASP A 314 10.40 -3.97 18.35
C ASP A 314 10.39 -4.89 19.58
N GLY A 315 9.20 -5.33 19.97
CA GLY A 315 8.97 -6.04 21.24
C GLY A 315 9.58 -5.31 22.43
N HIS A 316 10.58 -5.95 23.05
CA HIS A 316 11.26 -5.43 24.23
C HIS A 316 12.47 -4.53 23.94
N THR A 317 12.78 -4.20 22.68
CA THR A 317 13.86 -3.26 22.31
C THR A 317 13.29 -1.97 21.75
N MET A 318 13.78 -0.83 22.23
CA MET A 318 13.53 0.50 21.66
C MET A 318 14.77 1.00 20.94
N TYR A 319 14.60 1.47 19.71
CA TYR A 319 15.66 2.14 18.95
C TYR A 319 15.38 3.64 18.94
N VAL A 320 16.43 4.44 19.16
CA VAL A 320 16.41 5.90 19.04
C VAL A 320 17.49 6.29 18.05
N GLU A 321 17.08 6.87 16.94
CA GLU A 321 17.97 7.61 16.04
C GLU A 321 17.92 9.09 16.40
N ASN A 322 19.09 9.70 16.43
CA ASN A 322 19.29 11.14 16.53
C ASN A 322 20.07 11.59 15.29
N VAL A 323 19.45 12.37 14.40
CA VAL A 323 20.13 13.05 13.30
C VAL A 323 20.43 14.47 13.71
N LYS A 324 21.64 14.93 13.42
CA LYS A 324 22.03 16.34 13.53
C LYS A 324 22.95 16.70 12.38
N GLN A 325 22.55 17.64 11.51
CA GLN A 325 23.39 18.12 10.41
C GLN A 325 23.94 16.97 9.54
N GLY A 326 23.07 15.99 9.26
CA GLY A 326 23.41 14.76 8.51
C GLY A 326 24.19 13.68 9.27
N GLU A 327 24.63 13.92 10.51
CA GLU A 327 25.28 12.89 11.33
C GLU A 327 24.25 12.08 12.13
N GLY A 328 24.18 10.77 11.86
CA GLY A 328 23.20 9.86 12.45
C GLY A 328 23.77 9.05 13.61
N ASN A 329 23.13 9.12 14.77
CA ASN A 329 23.47 8.29 15.93
C ASN A 329 22.29 7.41 16.30
N MET A 330 22.43 6.09 16.15
CA MET A 330 21.40 5.14 16.57
C MET A 330 21.80 4.45 17.88
N SER A 331 20.89 4.35 18.83
CA SER A 331 21.07 3.61 20.08
C SER A 331 19.90 2.68 20.35
N ALA A 332 20.19 1.44 20.73
CA ALA A 332 19.18 0.48 21.18
C ALA A 332 19.12 0.43 22.70
N TYR A 333 17.92 0.35 23.25
CA TYR A 333 17.63 0.32 24.67
C TYR A 333 16.73 -0.87 24.99
N ASP A 334 17.03 -1.56 26.09
CA ASP A 334 16.11 -2.51 26.70
C ASP A 334 14.90 -1.77 27.29
N THR A 335 13.69 -2.18 26.95
CA THR A 335 12.46 -1.46 27.37
C THR A 335 12.08 -1.67 28.84
N GLU A 336 12.63 -2.68 29.52
CA GLU A 336 12.30 -2.98 30.91
C GLU A 336 13.17 -2.20 31.91
N THR A 337 14.42 -1.94 31.52
CA THR A 337 15.43 -1.29 32.36
C THR A 337 15.91 0.04 31.81
N MET A 338 15.57 0.38 30.57
CA MET A 338 16.12 1.51 29.80
C MET A 338 17.65 1.50 29.70
N ARG A 339 18.29 0.34 29.90
CA ARG A 339 19.73 0.19 29.69
C ARG A 339 20.03 0.15 28.19
N ARG A 340 21.00 0.94 27.76
CA ARG A 340 21.48 0.93 26.37
C ARG A 340 22.17 -0.40 26.06
N LYS A 341 21.62 -1.18 25.12
CA LYS A 341 22.20 -2.45 24.62
C LYS A 341 23.46 -2.15 23.80
N TRP A 342 23.35 -1.23 22.84
CA TRP A 342 24.43 -0.83 21.93
C TRP A 342 24.19 0.59 21.38
N ARG A 343 25.21 1.15 20.72
CA ARG A 343 25.14 2.41 19.96
C ARG A 343 25.98 2.29 18.70
N LEU A 344 25.45 2.81 17.60
CA LEU A 344 26.16 3.03 16.35
C LEU A 344 26.25 4.53 16.06
N ALA A 345 27.32 4.92 15.38
CA ALA A 345 27.52 6.26 14.84
C ALA A 345 28.03 6.09 13.41
N GLU A 346 27.19 6.44 12.43
CA GLU A 346 27.53 6.47 11.00
C GLU A 346 27.03 7.80 10.43
N ARG A 347 27.54 8.19 9.26
CA ARG A 347 26.98 9.34 8.54
C ARG A 347 25.63 8.92 7.96
N SER A 348 24.58 9.63 8.35
CA SER A 348 23.16 9.41 8.06
C SER A 348 22.61 7.96 8.23
N TYR A 349 21.70 7.79 9.18
CA TYR A 349 20.73 6.67 9.19
C TYR A 349 19.33 7.13 8.75
N GLY A 350 19.21 8.29 8.09
CA GLY A 350 17.97 9.04 7.87
C GLY A 350 16.94 8.43 6.90
N GLY A 351 16.80 7.11 6.91
CA GLY A 351 15.65 6.39 6.37
C GLY A 351 14.88 5.68 7.49
N ARG A 352 14.20 4.60 7.11
CA ARG A 352 13.24 3.87 7.95
C ARG A 352 13.86 2.60 8.55
N PHE A 353 13.55 2.36 9.82
CA PHE A 353 13.91 1.16 10.58
C PHE A 353 12.71 0.22 10.65
N TYR A 354 12.91 -1.09 10.49
CA TYR A 354 11.84 -2.09 10.61
C TYR A 354 12.40 -3.49 10.93
N PRO A 355 11.62 -4.35 11.61
CA PRO A 355 11.97 -5.75 11.77
C PRO A 355 11.94 -6.47 10.41
N CYS A 356 13.00 -7.21 10.09
CA CYS A 356 13.09 -8.02 8.88
C CYS A 356 13.57 -9.44 9.24
N GLY A 357 12.60 -10.35 9.46
CA GLY A 357 12.88 -11.68 9.98
C GLY A 357 13.49 -11.62 11.39
N ALA A 358 14.73 -12.09 11.53
CA ALA A 358 15.49 -12.05 12.79
C ALA A 358 16.34 -10.78 12.96
N LEU A 359 16.53 -9.98 11.91
CA LEU A 359 17.40 -8.79 11.92
C LEU A 359 16.60 -7.49 12.04
N LEU A 360 17.29 -6.40 12.38
CA LEU A 360 16.81 -5.04 12.16
C LEU A 360 17.28 -4.60 10.77
N CYS A 361 16.35 -4.24 9.88
CA CYS A 361 16.70 -3.63 8.60
C CYS A 361 16.62 -2.11 8.73
N ILE A 362 17.54 -1.44 8.04
CA ILE A 362 17.65 0.01 8.02
C ILE A 362 17.81 0.44 6.57
N ASP A 363 16.85 1.22 6.11
CA ASP A 363 16.92 2.00 4.87
C ASP A 363 17.95 3.15 5.10
N GLN A 364 19.04 3.20 4.33
CA GLN A 364 20.06 4.25 4.40
C GLN A 364 20.24 4.89 3.00
N PRO A 365 20.77 6.13 2.88
CA PRO A 365 20.91 6.82 1.59
C PRO A 365 21.61 6.02 0.49
N GLU A 366 22.64 5.24 0.84
CA GLU A 366 23.37 4.34 -0.07
C GLU A 366 22.86 2.88 -0.04
N GLY A 367 21.59 2.65 0.28
CA GLY A 367 20.91 1.34 0.24
C GLY A 367 20.56 0.72 1.60
N VAL A 368 20.03 -0.50 1.56
CA VAL A 368 19.47 -1.19 2.75
C VAL A 368 20.52 -2.05 3.44
N SER A 369 20.60 -1.96 4.77
CA SER A 369 21.53 -2.77 5.60
C SER A 369 20.79 -3.59 6.66
N GLY A 370 21.28 -4.81 6.91
CA GLY A 370 20.78 -5.71 7.96
C GLY A 370 21.70 -5.76 9.17
N PHE A 371 21.15 -5.56 10.36
CA PHE A 371 21.87 -5.48 11.63
C PHE A 371 21.36 -6.53 12.63
N ASP A 372 22.29 -7.10 13.40
CA ASP A 372 21.95 -7.93 14.55
C ASP A 372 21.28 -7.08 15.66
N ARG A 373 20.06 -7.48 16.07
CA ARG A 373 19.24 -6.72 17.04
C ARG A 373 19.85 -6.63 18.44
N ASN A 374 20.80 -7.52 18.79
CA ASN A 374 21.34 -7.66 20.14
C ASN A 374 22.69 -6.96 20.34
N THR A 375 23.47 -6.81 19.29
CA THR A 375 24.82 -6.24 19.30
C THR A 375 24.95 -4.96 18.46
N GLY A 376 24.05 -4.74 17.50
CA GLY A 376 24.14 -3.66 16.52
C GLY A 376 25.17 -3.94 15.40
N ALA A 377 25.73 -5.15 15.31
CA ALA A 377 26.66 -5.48 14.24
C ALA A 377 25.94 -5.52 12.88
N ARG A 378 26.45 -4.76 11.89
CA ARG A 378 25.99 -4.89 10.49
C ARG A 378 26.45 -6.25 9.94
N LEU A 379 25.50 -7.09 9.56
CA LEU A 379 25.76 -8.42 9.03
C LEU A 379 25.88 -8.41 7.50
N TRP A 380 25.09 -7.56 6.83
CA TRP A 380 25.14 -7.37 5.38
C TRP A 380 24.71 -5.95 4.99
N ARG A 381 25.05 -5.57 3.76
CA ARG A 381 24.63 -4.33 3.10
C ARG A 381 24.28 -4.63 1.65
N ILE A 382 23.14 -4.12 1.19
CA ILE A 382 22.80 -4.00 -0.23
C ILE A 382 23.03 -2.54 -0.61
N SER A 383 23.90 -2.29 -1.59
CA SER A 383 24.00 -0.97 -2.20
C SER A 383 22.86 -0.76 -3.18
N GLY A 384 22.33 0.46 -3.21
CA GLY A 384 21.38 0.89 -4.22
C GLY A 384 20.27 1.75 -3.62
N SER A 385 19.03 1.55 -4.08
CA SER A 385 17.88 2.33 -3.61
C SER A 385 17.73 2.25 -2.09
N PRO A 386 17.47 3.37 -1.41
CA PRO A 386 17.40 3.40 0.05
C PRO A 386 16.24 2.60 0.63
N ILE A 387 15.21 2.22 -0.14
CA ILE A 387 13.93 1.73 0.39
C ILE A 387 13.81 0.20 0.28
N GLY A 388 13.62 -0.47 1.43
CA GLY A 388 13.32 -1.91 1.52
C GLY A 388 11.94 -2.21 2.13
N THR A 389 11.11 -2.98 1.41
CA THR A 389 9.78 -3.41 1.88
C THR A 389 9.87 -4.81 2.50
N PRO A 390 9.59 -5.01 3.80
CA PRO A 390 9.66 -6.34 4.42
C PRO A 390 8.57 -7.27 3.89
N LEU A 391 8.98 -8.46 3.46
CA LEU A 391 8.09 -9.54 3.01
C LEU A 391 7.75 -10.49 4.17
N SER A 392 6.79 -11.38 3.93
CA SER A 392 6.54 -12.52 4.81
C SER A 392 7.75 -13.46 4.85
N HIS A 393 7.85 -14.25 5.92
CA HIS A 393 8.83 -15.34 6.08
C HIS A 393 10.33 -15.01 5.94
N GLY A 394 10.73 -13.73 6.03
CA GLY A 394 12.15 -13.32 6.12
C GLY A 394 12.79 -12.88 4.81
N GLY A 395 11.99 -12.50 3.80
CA GLY A 395 12.46 -11.70 2.67
C GLY A 395 12.39 -10.19 2.96
N VAL A 396 13.21 -9.41 2.27
CA VAL A 396 13.01 -7.95 2.10
C VAL A 396 13.13 -7.62 0.62
N LEU A 397 12.19 -6.85 0.11
CA LEU A 397 12.18 -6.39 -1.27
C LEU A 397 12.88 -5.03 -1.35
N VAL A 398 14.01 -4.96 -2.03
CA VAL A 398 14.81 -3.73 -2.18
C VAL A 398 14.67 -3.22 -3.61
N ALA A 399 14.31 -1.96 -3.78
CA ALA A 399 14.26 -1.31 -5.09
C ALA A 399 15.69 -1.15 -5.68
N SER A 400 15.82 -1.02 -7.00
CA SER A 400 17.09 -0.70 -7.65
C SER A 400 17.22 0.78 -8.03
N ASP A 401 18.46 1.18 -8.36
CA ASP A 401 18.86 2.56 -8.66
C ASP A 401 18.26 3.14 -9.95
N ASP A 402 17.60 2.32 -10.78
CA ASP A 402 17.00 2.70 -12.06
C ASP A 402 15.66 3.45 -11.90
N GLY A 403 15.54 4.29 -10.86
CA GLY A 403 14.33 5.02 -10.53
C GLY A 403 13.28 4.20 -9.78
N GLY A 404 13.66 3.10 -9.12
CA GLY A 404 12.78 2.30 -8.26
C GLY A 404 11.69 1.52 -9.01
N SER A 405 11.81 1.36 -10.32
CA SER A 405 10.86 0.56 -11.11
C SER A 405 11.13 -0.94 -10.98
N GLN A 406 12.41 -1.34 -10.90
CA GLN A 406 12.83 -2.71 -10.65
C GLN A 406 13.07 -2.94 -9.15
N HIS A 407 12.83 -4.17 -8.72
CA HIS A 407 13.06 -4.58 -7.34
C HIS A 407 13.70 -5.97 -7.26
N SER A 408 14.35 -6.24 -6.12
CA SER A 408 15.07 -7.47 -5.83
C SER A 408 14.59 -8.05 -4.52
N VAL A 409 14.28 -9.34 -4.47
CA VAL A 409 14.02 -10.03 -3.21
C VAL A 409 15.35 -10.46 -2.60
N ILE A 410 15.60 -10.05 -1.36
CA ILE A 410 16.81 -10.31 -0.58
C ILE A 410 16.43 -11.19 0.62
N ASP A 411 17.19 -12.25 0.86
CA ASP A 411 17.13 -13.06 2.07
C ASP A 411 17.64 -12.24 3.27
N THR A 412 16.80 -12.00 4.28
CA THR A 412 17.16 -11.11 5.40
C THR A 412 18.20 -11.72 6.34
N ALA A 413 18.37 -13.05 6.35
CA ALA A 413 19.36 -13.70 7.20
C ALA A 413 20.80 -13.55 6.67
N THR A 414 20.97 -13.57 5.34
CA THR A 414 22.28 -13.63 4.67
C THR A 414 22.60 -12.43 3.79
N GLY A 415 21.62 -11.57 3.47
CA GLY A 415 21.77 -10.49 2.51
C GLY A 415 21.95 -10.96 1.06
N LYS A 416 21.61 -12.21 0.75
CA LYS A 416 21.71 -12.75 -0.61
C LYS A 416 20.48 -12.39 -1.43
N ARG A 417 20.70 -11.96 -2.68
CA ARG A 417 19.63 -11.84 -3.67
C ARG A 417 19.05 -13.22 -3.98
N LEU A 418 17.74 -13.37 -3.78
CA LEU A 418 16.97 -14.56 -4.11
C LEU A 418 16.40 -14.49 -5.53
N GLY A 419 15.98 -13.30 -5.98
CA GLY A 419 15.45 -13.08 -7.32
C GLY A 419 15.20 -11.62 -7.67
N ASP A 420 14.93 -11.38 -8.95
CA ASP A 420 14.49 -10.11 -9.53
C ASP A 420 12.97 -10.13 -9.70
N THR A 421 12.28 -9.03 -9.36
CA THR A 421 10.84 -8.92 -9.62
C THR A 421 10.49 -8.45 -11.03
N GLY A 422 11.50 -8.01 -11.80
CA GLY A 422 11.30 -7.20 -13.00
C GLY A 422 10.80 -5.79 -12.68
N SER A 423 10.53 -5.01 -13.73
CA SER A 423 10.01 -3.64 -13.63
C SER A 423 8.50 -3.61 -13.39
N GLY A 424 8.03 -2.79 -12.46
CA GLY A 424 6.61 -2.48 -12.30
C GLY A 424 6.26 -1.88 -10.95
N THR A 425 5.00 -1.50 -10.80
CA THR A 425 4.47 -0.89 -9.57
C THR A 425 4.10 -1.97 -8.55
N LEU A 426 4.55 -1.82 -7.31
CA LEU A 426 4.18 -2.72 -6.23
C LEU A 426 2.74 -2.50 -5.78
N VAL A 427 2.00 -3.59 -5.58
CA VAL A 427 0.65 -3.57 -5.01
C VAL A 427 0.61 -4.51 -3.83
N GLY A 428 0.31 -3.93 -2.67
CA GLY A 428 0.18 -4.59 -1.38
C GLY A 428 -0.76 -3.80 -0.48
N ASN A 429 -1.32 -4.46 0.53
CA ASN A 429 -2.13 -3.84 1.56
C ASN A 429 -1.29 -3.71 2.85
N PRO A 430 -0.91 -2.50 3.27
CA PRO A 430 -0.04 -2.31 4.44
C PRO A 430 -0.72 -2.72 5.76
N PHE A 431 -2.06 -2.82 5.78
CA PHE A 431 -2.86 -3.22 6.94
C PHE A 431 -3.19 -4.72 6.96
N ALA A 432 -2.92 -5.46 5.87
CA ALA A 432 -3.16 -6.89 5.80
C ALA A 432 -2.15 -7.67 6.66
N ARG A 433 -2.65 -8.67 7.41
CA ARG A 433 -1.80 -9.58 8.20
C ARG A 433 -0.96 -10.49 7.31
N GLU A 434 -1.51 -10.91 6.17
CA GLU A 434 -0.80 -11.65 5.13
C GLU A 434 -0.39 -10.68 4.01
N LYS A 435 0.92 -10.43 3.90
CA LYS A 435 1.50 -9.53 2.90
C LYS A 435 1.77 -10.25 1.59
N ALA A 436 0.72 -10.77 0.96
CA ALA A 436 0.82 -11.13 -0.45
C ALA A 436 1.15 -9.85 -1.24
N LEU A 437 2.21 -9.88 -2.05
CA LEU A 437 2.70 -8.73 -2.79
C LEU A 437 2.67 -9.02 -4.30
N TYR A 438 2.16 -8.06 -5.06
CA TYR A 438 2.05 -8.15 -6.51
C TYR A 438 2.90 -7.05 -7.16
N VAL A 439 3.36 -7.31 -8.39
CA VAL A 439 3.96 -6.31 -9.28
C VAL A 439 3.06 -6.16 -10.49
N LEU A 440 2.67 -4.91 -10.77
CA LEU A 440 1.92 -4.55 -11.97
C LEU A 440 2.89 -3.98 -13.00
N THR A 441 3.12 -4.73 -14.07
CA THR A 441 4.04 -4.38 -15.15
C THR A 441 3.25 -3.95 -16.39
N PRO A 442 3.47 -2.75 -16.97
CA PRO A 442 2.80 -2.36 -18.21
C PRO A 442 3.09 -3.34 -19.35
N VAL A 443 2.06 -3.81 -20.06
CA VAL A 443 2.26 -4.61 -21.28
C VAL A 443 2.18 -3.75 -22.53
N PHE A 444 3.06 -4.04 -23.50
CA PHE A 444 3.12 -3.30 -24.76
C PHE A 444 1.93 -3.58 -25.69
N GLN A 445 1.37 -4.79 -25.63
CA GLN A 445 0.24 -5.25 -26.43
C GLN A 445 -0.63 -6.22 -25.61
N PRO A 446 -1.95 -5.99 -25.48
CA PRO A 446 -2.66 -4.74 -25.81
C PRO A 446 -2.16 -3.56 -24.96
N ARG A 447 -2.08 -2.36 -25.55
CA ARG A 447 -1.62 -1.16 -24.82
C ARG A 447 -2.54 -0.85 -23.64
N GLY A 448 -1.96 -0.28 -22.58
CA GLY A 448 -2.67 0.17 -21.39
C GLY A 448 -3.09 -0.94 -20.43
N HIS A 449 -2.88 -2.21 -20.76
CA HIS A 449 -3.08 -3.31 -19.82
C HIS A 449 -1.84 -3.47 -18.92
N MET A 450 -2.04 -4.12 -17.78
CA MET A 450 -0.98 -4.43 -16.81
C MET A 450 -0.89 -5.94 -16.61
N ALA A 451 0.31 -6.52 -16.73
CA ALA A 451 0.57 -7.87 -16.27
C ALA A 451 0.59 -7.91 -14.75
N VAL A 452 -0.15 -8.85 -14.16
CA VAL A 452 -0.18 -9.12 -12.72
C VAL A 452 0.80 -10.23 -12.40
N ASN A 453 1.83 -9.90 -11.64
CA ASN A 453 2.85 -10.85 -11.21
C ASN A 453 2.80 -10.99 -9.68
N LYS A 454 2.62 -12.21 -9.16
CA LYS A 454 2.73 -12.49 -7.72
C LYS A 454 4.21 -12.68 -7.36
N ILE A 455 4.67 -12.00 -6.30
CA ILE A 455 5.97 -12.28 -5.68
C ILE A 455 5.76 -13.39 -4.66
N GLU A 456 6.55 -14.46 -4.74
CA GLU A 456 6.65 -15.49 -3.71
C GLU A 456 7.84 -15.21 -2.78
N ASP A 457 7.77 -15.69 -1.54
CA ASP A 457 8.80 -15.50 -0.51
C ASP A 457 10.19 -16.03 -0.94
N THR A 458 10.24 -16.94 -1.91
CA THR A 458 11.47 -17.47 -2.54
C THR A 458 12.15 -16.47 -3.48
N GLY A 459 11.58 -15.28 -3.70
CA GLY A 459 11.98 -14.36 -4.75
C GLY A 459 11.48 -14.74 -6.15
N ARG A 460 10.72 -15.82 -6.28
CA ARG A 460 10.14 -16.23 -7.57
C ARG A 460 8.96 -15.33 -7.94
N VAL A 461 8.95 -14.89 -9.19
CA VAL A 461 7.86 -14.12 -9.80
C VAL A 461 6.95 -15.06 -10.58
N VAL A 462 5.65 -14.97 -10.36
CA VAL A 462 4.65 -15.80 -11.04
C VAL A 462 3.62 -14.90 -11.74
N LEU A 463 3.63 -14.91 -13.07
CA LEU A 463 2.58 -14.28 -13.87
C LEU A 463 1.24 -14.96 -13.57
N ARG A 464 0.27 -14.20 -13.05
CA ARG A 464 -1.12 -14.62 -12.90
C ARG A 464 -1.91 -14.32 -14.18
N GLY A 465 -1.56 -13.24 -14.89
CA GLY A 465 -2.06 -12.91 -16.22
C GLY A 465 -2.03 -11.41 -16.45
N ALA A 466 -3.05 -10.85 -17.11
CA ALA A 466 -3.15 -9.41 -17.33
C ALA A 466 -4.53 -8.86 -16.95
N ILE A 467 -4.55 -7.60 -16.52
CA ILE A 467 -5.74 -6.80 -16.20
C ILE A 467 -5.82 -5.58 -17.11
N GLY A 468 -7.00 -4.95 -17.14
CA GLY A 468 -7.24 -3.72 -17.90
C GLY A 468 -6.47 -2.49 -17.37
N PRO A 469 -6.71 -1.32 -17.96
CA PRO A 469 -6.10 -0.07 -17.51
C PRO A 469 -6.51 0.32 -16.08
N ILE A 470 -5.53 0.80 -15.32
CA ILE A 470 -5.67 1.25 -13.92
C ILE A 470 -4.97 2.60 -13.73
N ASP A 471 -5.39 3.35 -12.72
CA ASP A 471 -4.54 4.35 -12.08
C ASP A 471 -3.54 3.60 -11.18
N GLN A 472 -2.25 3.73 -11.49
CA GLN A 472 -1.20 2.96 -10.81
C GLN A 472 -1.00 3.35 -9.34
N THR A 473 -1.54 4.49 -8.89
CA THR A 473 -1.32 5.02 -7.55
C THR A 473 -2.28 4.45 -6.49
N THR A 474 -3.37 3.80 -6.88
CA THR A 474 -4.52 3.50 -6.01
C THR A 474 -4.98 2.03 -6.12
N CYS A 475 -4.02 1.11 -6.17
CA CYS A 475 -4.25 -0.33 -6.07
C CYS A 475 -3.91 -0.87 -4.66
N GLN A 476 -4.79 -1.72 -4.11
CA GLN A 476 -4.55 -2.54 -2.92
C GLN A 476 -4.86 -4.01 -3.24
N ASN A 477 -4.49 -4.94 -2.36
CA ASN A 477 -4.89 -6.35 -2.46
C ASN A 477 -5.56 -6.88 -1.17
N GLY A 478 -6.25 -8.01 -1.32
CA GLY A 478 -6.85 -8.76 -0.22
C GLY A 478 -6.80 -10.24 -0.57
N GLY A 479 -5.78 -10.95 -0.08
CA GLY A 479 -5.47 -12.30 -0.52
C GLY A 479 -5.18 -12.35 -2.02
N GLU A 480 -6.05 -13.04 -2.76
CA GLU A 480 -5.97 -13.20 -4.23
C GLU A 480 -6.88 -12.23 -5.01
N LEU A 481 -7.43 -11.21 -4.35
CA LEU A 481 -8.18 -10.12 -5.01
C LEU A 481 -7.32 -8.86 -5.13
N LEU A 482 -7.39 -8.19 -6.28
CA LEU A 482 -6.91 -6.82 -6.46
C LEU A 482 -8.08 -5.83 -6.47
N PHE A 483 -7.84 -4.66 -5.88
CA PHE A 483 -8.77 -3.55 -5.76
C PHE A 483 -8.07 -2.31 -6.32
N CYS A 484 -8.41 -1.92 -7.54
CA CYS A 484 -7.70 -0.87 -8.27
C CYS A 484 -8.68 0.19 -8.78
N VAL A 485 -8.32 1.46 -8.68
CA VAL A 485 -9.07 2.52 -9.36
C VAL A 485 -8.73 2.48 -10.85
N THR A 486 -9.74 2.58 -11.70
CA THR A 486 -9.61 2.63 -13.16
C THR A 486 -9.60 4.08 -13.67
N PRO A 487 -9.03 4.37 -14.87
CA PRO A 487 -8.95 5.73 -15.39
C PRO A 487 -10.32 6.41 -15.67
N ASP A 488 -11.41 5.65 -15.71
CA ASP A 488 -12.80 6.15 -15.81
C ASP A 488 -13.47 6.39 -14.45
N GLY A 489 -12.72 6.37 -13.34
CA GLY A 489 -13.23 6.70 -12.01
C GLY A 489 -14.10 5.59 -11.41
N ARG A 490 -13.62 4.34 -11.46
CA ARG A 490 -14.27 3.18 -10.83
C ARG A 490 -13.30 2.42 -9.96
N LEU A 491 -13.75 1.90 -8.83
CA LEU A 491 -13.01 0.87 -8.10
C LEU A 491 -13.37 -0.48 -8.72
N ALA A 492 -12.43 -1.07 -9.44
CA ALA A 492 -12.55 -2.40 -10.02
C ALA A 492 -12.01 -3.46 -9.06
N VAL A 493 -12.69 -4.61 -9.02
CA VAL A 493 -12.27 -5.77 -8.23
C VAL A 493 -12.05 -6.95 -9.14
N THR A 494 -10.83 -7.46 -9.12
CA THR A 494 -10.36 -8.52 -10.02
C THR A 494 -9.82 -9.68 -9.21
N ASP A 495 -10.30 -10.90 -9.50
CA ASP A 495 -9.72 -12.14 -9.00
C ASP A 495 -8.41 -12.39 -9.76
N VAL A 496 -7.29 -12.46 -9.05
CA VAL A 496 -5.96 -12.81 -9.59
C VAL A 496 -5.46 -14.14 -9.03
N GLY A 497 -6.42 -14.96 -8.55
CA GLY A 497 -6.31 -16.34 -8.09
C GLY A 497 -6.01 -17.33 -9.21
#